data_AF-A0A2A8XTR7-F1
#
_entry.id   AF-A0A2A8XTR7-F1
#
_cell.length_a   1.000
_cell.length_b   1.000
_cell.length_c   1.000
_cell.angle_alpha   90.00
_cell.angle_beta   90.00
_cell.angle_gamma   90.00
#
_symmetry.space_group_name_H-M   'P 1'
#
loop_
_entity.id
_entity.type
_entity.pdbx_description
1 polymer ?
#
loop_
_entity_poly.entity_id
_entity_poly.type
_entity_poly.pdbx_seq_one_letter_code
_entity_poly.pdbx_strand_id
1 'polypeptide(L)' 'AGIVCVQNAFSLVAREHEALLDVCVRNGIAWVPYFPLGGAFPGLPKVAEEPEVLRIAADLDVTPAQLGL' A
#
# COMPACT_ATOMS: atom_id res chain seq x y z
N ALA A 1 9.17 -17.47 -17.68
CA ALA A 1 8.22 -16.45 -18.17
C ALA A 1 8.80 -15.02 -18.22
N GLY A 2 9.95 -14.71 -17.59
CA GLY A 2 10.56 -13.37 -17.72
C GLY A 2 9.73 -12.24 -17.09
N ILE A 3 8.97 -12.55 -16.03
CA ILE A 3 8.16 -11.55 -15.31
C ILE A 3 9.11 -10.58 -14.61
N VAL A 4 9.01 -9.29 -14.93
CA VAL A 4 9.85 -8.24 -14.34
C VAL A 4 9.12 -7.43 -13.27
N CYS A 5 7.78 -7.41 -13.29
CA CYS A 5 6.98 -6.72 -12.30
C CYS A 5 5.62 -7.38 -12.06
N VAL A 6 5.03 -7.11 -10.90
CA VAL A 6 3.66 -7.44 -10.54
C VAL A 6 2.98 -6.18 -10.00
N GLN A 7 1.91 -5.75 -10.67
CA GLN A 7 1.03 -4.67 -10.22
C GLN A 7 -0.13 -5.22 -9.40
N ASN A 8 -0.52 -4.51 -8.34
CA ASN A 8 -1.49 -5.00 -7.36
C ASN A 8 -2.17 -3.86 -6.58
N ALA A 9 -3.38 -4.12 -6.07
CA ALA A 9 -4.00 -3.26 -5.07
C ALA A 9 -3.41 -3.61 -3.70
N PHE A 10 -2.59 -2.73 -3.15
CA PHE A 10 -1.94 -2.94 -1.85
C PHE A 10 -1.65 -1.60 -1.19
N SER A 11 -1.88 -1.54 0.12
CA SER A 11 -1.63 -0.36 0.94
C SER A 11 -1.38 -0.77 2.39
N LEU A 12 -1.13 0.20 3.27
CA LEU A 12 -1.02 -0.05 4.72
C LEU A 12 -2.25 -0.76 5.31
N VAL A 13 -3.41 -0.61 4.67
CA VAL A 13 -4.72 -1.06 5.16
C VAL A 13 -5.35 -2.16 4.32
N ALA A 14 -4.76 -2.49 3.17
CA ALA A 14 -5.20 -3.53 2.27
C ALA A 14 -4.01 -4.40 1.89
N ARG A 15 -3.87 -5.55 2.55
CA ARG A 15 -2.68 -6.44 2.45
C ARG A 15 -2.99 -7.84 1.91
N GLU A 16 -4.11 -8.00 1.21
CA GLU A 16 -4.59 -9.30 0.72
C GLU A 16 -3.56 -10.07 -0.15
N HIS A 17 -2.64 -9.36 -0.81
CA HIS A 17 -1.63 -9.94 -1.69
C HIS A 17 -0.25 -10.14 -1.05
N GLU A 18 -0.13 -10.06 0.28
CA GLU A 18 1.17 -10.13 0.96
C GLU A 18 1.92 -11.45 0.71
N ALA A 19 1.22 -12.58 0.59
CA ALA A 19 1.87 -13.85 0.22
C ALA A 19 2.50 -13.82 -1.19
N LEU A 20 1.97 -13.00 -2.11
CA LEU A 20 2.54 -12.82 -3.45
C LEU A 20 3.77 -11.89 -3.42
N LEU A 21 3.82 -10.94 -2.47
CA LEU A 21 5.01 -10.12 -2.23
C LEU A 21 6.22 -11.01 -1.89
N ASP A 22 6.06 -12.02 -1.05
CA ASP A 22 7.14 -12.98 -0.72
C ASP A 22 7.64 -13.74 -1.94
N VAL A 23 6.75 -14.08 -2.87
CA VAL A 23 7.14 -14.69 -4.14
C VAL A 23 7.93 -13.70 -5.00
N CYS A 24 7.49 -12.44 -5.08
CA CYS A 24 8.16 -11.41 -5.85
C CYS A 24 9.58 -11.15 -5.31
N VAL A 25 9.72 -11.00 -3.99
CA VAL A 25 11.02 -10.81 -3.30
C VAL A 25 11.97 -11.96 -3.59
N ARG A 26 11.53 -13.22 -3.42
CA ARG A 26 12.38 -14.39 -3.68
C ARG A 26 12.84 -14.53 -5.13
N ASN A 27 12.12 -13.94 -6.07
CA ASN A 27 12.42 -14.03 -7.50
C ASN A 27 12.99 -12.73 -8.09
N GLY A 28 13.23 -11.69 -7.28
CA GLY A 28 13.71 -10.39 -7.77
C GLY A 28 12.73 -9.69 -8.72
N ILE A 29 11.43 -9.89 -8.51
CA ILE A 29 10.36 -9.27 -9.32
C ILE A 29 9.93 -7.97 -8.66
N ALA A 30 9.82 -6.88 -9.43
CA ALA A 30 9.39 -5.59 -8.90
C ALA A 30 7.93 -5.63 -8.42
N TRP A 31 7.70 -5.18 -7.19
CA TRP A 31 6.36 -5.02 -6.62
C TRP A 31 5.87 -3.58 -6.86
N VAL A 32 4.73 -3.43 -7.54
CA VAL A 32 4.25 -2.11 -7.99
C VAL A 32 2.79 -1.89 -7.52
N PRO A 33 2.58 -1.38 -6.29
CA PRO A 33 1.25 -1.09 -5.79
C PRO A 33 0.53 0.02 -6.57
N TYR A 34 -0.77 -0.13 -6.78
CA TYR A 34 -1.68 0.96 -7.16
C TYR A 34 -2.72 1.22 -6.06
N PHE A 35 -3.27 2.43 -6.05
CA PHE A 35 -4.13 2.96 -4.97
C PHE A 35 -3.53 2.85 -3.55
N PRO A 36 -2.25 3.27 -3.33
CA PRO A 36 -1.61 3.14 -2.02
C PRO A 36 -2.31 3.95 -0.93
N LEU A 37 -3.03 5.03 -1.27
CA LEU A 37 -3.80 5.85 -0.32
C LEU A 37 -5.29 5.51 -0.28
N GLY A 38 -5.72 4.49 -1.03
CA GLY A 38 -7.13 4.23 -1.35
C GLY A 38 -7.53 4.85 -2.70
N GLY A 39 -8.44 4.18 -3.41
CA GLY A 39 -8.99 4.66 -4.68
C GLY A 39 -10.23 5.53 -4.49
N ALA A 40 -10.75 6.09 -5.59
CA ALA A 40 -12.00 6.87 -5.57
C ALA A 40 -13.27 6.00 -5.47
N PHE A 41 -13.12 4.67 -5.38
CA PHE A 41 -14.24 3.74 -5.36
C PHE A 41 -14.87 3.64 -3.96
N PRO A 42 -16.22 3.63 -3.87
CA PRO A 42 -16.90 3.42 -2.59
C PRO A 42 -16.50 2.10 -1.94
N GLY A 43 -16.28 2.11 -0.63
CA GLY A 43 -15.97 0.92 0.16
C GLY A 43 -14.52 0.44 0.11
N LEU A 44 -13.64 1.08 -0.69
CA LEU A 44 -12.21 0.82 -0.59
C LEU A 44 -11.64 1.43 0.71
N PRO A 45 -10.82 0.69 1.47
CA PRO A 45 -10.05 1.24 2.57
C PRO A 45 -9.18 2.42 2.12
N LYS A 46 -9.10 3.46 2.94
CA LYS A 46 -8.34 4.68 2.64
C LYS A 46 -7.35 4.94 3.76
N VAL A 47 -6.07 4.90 3.42
CA VAL A 47 -4.96 5.09 4.38
C VAL A 47 -5.10 6.45 5.09
N ALA A 48 -5.47 7.49 4.36
CA ALA A 48 -5.60 8.84 4.92
C ALA A 48 -6.81 9.01 5.89
N GLU A 49 -7.71 8.03 5.98
CA GLU A 49 -8.86 8.04 6.88
C GLU A 49 -8.67 7.11 8.09
N GLU A 50 -7.56 6.36 8.15
CA GLU A 50 -7.30 5.45 9.27
C GLU A 50 -6.89 6.19 10.55
N PRO A 51 -7.50 5.88 11.71
CA PRO A 51 -7.18 6.53 12.98
C PRO A 51 -5.69 6.45 13.37
N GLU A 52 -5.05 5.30 13.19
CA GLU A 52 -3.63 5.14 13.52
C GLU A 52 -2.71 5.92 12.57
N VAL A 53 -3.06 6.00 11.28
CA VAL A 53 -2.30 6.80 10.30
C VAL A 53 -2.42 8.28 10.66
N LEU A 54 -3.63 8.77 10.98
CA LEU A 54 -3.85 10.15 11.42
C LEU A 54 -3.03 10.48 12.67
N ARG A 55 -3.03 9.59 13.66
CA ARG A 55 -2.28 9.77 14.91
C ARG A 55 -0.77 9.82 14.68
N ILE A 56 -0.22 8.85 13.96
CA ILE A 56 1.22 8.78 13.67
C ILE A 56 1.67 9.94 12.78
N ALA A 57 0.85 10.34 11.81
CA ALA A 57 1.14 11.48 10.95
C ALA A 57 1.26 12.79 11.76
N ALA A 58 0.37 12.98 12.75
CA ALA A 58 0.46 14.11 13.67
C ALA A 58 1.72 14.04 14.56
N ASP A 59 2.05 12.87 15.09
CA ASP A 59 3.26 12.68 15.92
C ASP A 59 4.56 12.99 15.15
N LEU A 60 4.56 12.76 13.83
CA LEU A 60 5.72 12.94 12.94
C LEU A 60 5.73 14.29 12.20
N ASP A 61 4.71 15.14 12.38
CA ASP A 61 4.51 16.40 11.62
C ASP A 61 4.54 16.20 10.08
N VAL A 62 3.85 15.15 9.62
CA VAL A 62 3.66 14.85 8.19
C VAL A 62 2.17 14.71 7.85
N THR A 63 1.85 14.73 6.56
CA THR A 63 0.48 14.43 6.11
C THR A 63 0.22 12.91 6.15
N PRO A 64 -1.03 12.48 6.37
CA PRO A 64 -1.40 11.07 6.26
C PRO A 64 -1.04 10.44 4.90
N ALA A 65 -1.05 11.26 3.84
CA ALA A 65 -0.63 10.85 2.50
C ALA A 65 0.89 10.58 2.43
N GLN A 66 1.71 11.41 3.07
CA GLN A 66 3.16 11.16 3.19
C GLN A 66 3.46 9.92 4.02
N LEU A 67 2.69 9.66 5.08
CA LEU A 67 2.86 8.45 5.89
C LEU A 67 2.47 7.17 5.12
N GLY A 68 1.52 7.28 4.19
CA GLY A 68 1.03 6.16 3.39
C GLY A 68 1.87 5.79 2.16
N LEU A 69 2.97 6.51 1.89
CA LEU A 69 3.84 6.36 0.71
C LEU A 69 5.29 6.05 1.12
#